data_AF-A0A426Q413-F1
#
_entry.id   AF-A0A426Q413-F1
#
_cell.length_a   1.000
_cell.length_b   1.000
_cell.length_c   1.000
_cell.angle_alpha   90.00
_cell.angle_beta   90.00
_cell.angle_gamma   90.00
#
_symmetry.space_group_name_H-M   'P 1'
#
loop_
_entity.id
_entity.type
_entity.pdbx_description
1 polymer ?
#
loop_
_entity_poly.entity_id
_entity_poly.type
_entity_poly.pdbx_seq_one_letter_code
_entity_poly.pdbx_strand_id
1 'polypeptide(L)'
;MNMVPQVTTTKDALAWVTAMTDAEAAAFVASAVGGITSAVSDIYDVHSFAAQCLVGRVCERMSAGRGFDIDAEVIDAGRCKNGDVHHVLIEAGRLVLRAPRVLRGDRNPDAEIAYAAGTGTPIRQIVAMTGFRRRDILATITYAWDEQRITNYWLSAI
;
A
#
# COMPACT_ATOMS: atom_id res chain seq x y z
N MET A 1 -15.66 -14.33 -4.28
CA MET A 1 -14.23 -13.96 -4.28
C MET A 1 -13.96 -13.21 -5.57
N ASN A 2 -13.90 -11.87 -5.53
CA ASN A 2 -13.45 -11.10 -6.68
C ASN A 2 -11.92 -11.30 -6.78
N MET A 3 -11.47 -12.06 -7.78
CA MET A 3 -10.05 -12.23 -8.04
C MET A 3 -9.46 -10.87 -8.42
N VAL A 4 -8.44 -10.43 -7.68
CA VAL A 4 -7.50 -9.43 -8.18
C VAL A 4 -6.87 -10.04 -9.43
N PRO A 5 -6.95 -9.39 -10.61
CA PRO A 5 -6.31 -9.92 -11.82
C PRO A 5 -4.82 -10.12 -11.55
N GLN A 6 -4.16 -11.00 -12.32
CA GLN A 6 -2.69 -11.12 -12.21
C GLN A 6 -2.04 -9.84 -12.72
N VAL A 7 -1.85 -8.89 -11.80
CA VAL A 7 -1.21 -7.63 -12.07
C VAL A 7 0.30 -7.83 -11.99
N THR A 8 0.98 -7.63 -13.12
CA THR A 8 2.44 -7.74 -13.18
C THR A 8 3.16 -6.42 -12.87
N THR A 9 2.48 -5.26 -13.00
CA THR A 9 3.05 -3.94 -12.73
C THR A 9 2.09 -3.03 -11.94
N THR A 10 2.64 -2.09 -11.17
CA THR A 10 1.78 -1.08 -10.47
C THR A 10 0.93 -0.28 -11.44
N LYS A 11 1.41 -0.06 -12.67
CA LYS A 11 0.67 0.66 -13.71
C LYS A 11 -0.58 -0.12 -14.12
N ASP A 12 -0.48 -1.43 -14.27
CA ASP A 12 -1.61 -2.28 -14.65
C ASP A 12 -2.62 -2.40 -13.49
N ALA A 13 -2.15 -2.45 -12.24
CA ALA A 13 -3.02 -2.42 -11.05
C ALA A 13 -3.83 -1.13 -11.03
N LEU A 14 -3.16 0.01 -11.22
CA LEU A 14 -3.81 1.30 -11.23
C LEU A 14 -4.81 1.43 -12.38
N ALA A 15 -4.46 0.93 -13.58
CA ALA A 15 -5.37 0.93 -14.72
C ALA A 15 -6.62 0.08 -14.46
N TRP A 16 -6.45 -1.10 -13.84
CA TRP A 16 -7.56 -1.96 -13.46
C TRP A 16 -8.47 -1.31 -12.41
N VAL A 17 -7.92 -0.74 -11.34
CA VAL A 17 -8.71 -0.01 -10.33
C VAL A 17 -9.44 1.16 -11.00
N THR A 18 -8.76 1.97 -11.81
CA THR A 18 -9.36 3.13 -12.48
C THR A 18 -10.51 2.74 -13.41
N ALA A 19 -10.50 1.53 -13.97
CA ALA A 19 -11.56 1.02 -14.83
C ALA A 19 -12.78 0.51 -14.05
N MET A 20 -12.70 0.35 -12.72
CA MET A 20 -13.84 -0.01 -11.89
C MET A 20 -14.85 1.13 -11.82
N THR A 21 -16.10 0.77 -11.62
CA THR A 21 -17.11 1.69 -11.09
C THR A 21 -16.88 1.91 -9.59
N ASP A 22 -17.38 3.04 -9.07
CA ASP A 22 -17.31 3.34 -7.63
C ASP A 22 -17.94 2.21 -6.78
N ALA A 23 -19.03 1.61 -7.26
CA ALA A 23 -19.70 0.51 -6.57
C ALA A 23 -18.86 -0.77 -6.53
N GLU A 24 -18.16 -1.10 -7.63
CA GLU A 24 -17.25 -2.25 -7.68
C GLU A 24 -16.05 -2.06 -6.76
N ALA A 25 -15.47 -0.86 -6.74
CA ALA A 25 -14.37 -0.51 -5.84
C ALA A 25 -14.79 -0.63 -4.36
N ALA A 26 -15.96 -0.10 -4.01
CA ALA A 26 -16.49 -0.19 -2.65
C ALA A 26 -16.79 -1.64 -2.24
N ALA A 27 -17.41 -2.43 -3.13
CA ALA A 27 -17.66 -3.84 -2.88
C ALA A 27 -16.37 -4.66 -2.73
N PHE A 28 -15.33 -4.33 -3.50
CA PHE A 28 -14.02 -4.94 -3.36
C PHE A 28 -13.42 -4.69 -1.97
N VAL A 29 -13.38 -3.43 -1.52
CA VAL A 29 -12.90 -3.05 -0.19
C VAL A 29 -13.68 -3.73 0.93
N ALA A 30 -15.00 -3.73 0.84
CA ALA A 30 -15.86 -4.40 1.82
C ALA A 30 -15.64 -5.92 1.89
N SER A 31 -15.15 -6.53 0.81
CA SER A 31 -14.82 -7.96 0.76
C SER A 31 -13.41 -8.30 1.26
N ALA A 32 -12.54 -7.30 1.41
CA ALA A 32 -11.16 -7.49 1.87
C ALA A 32 -11.13 -7.70 3.39
N VAL A 33 -10.51 -8.79 3.84
CA VAL A 33 -10.31 -9.04 5.28
C VAL A 33 -9.28 -8.04 5.80
N GLY A 34 -9.75 -6.99 6.49
CA GLY A 34 -8.96 -5.83 6.91
C GLY A 34 -9.18 -4.56 6.10
N GLY A 35 -10.26 -4.52 5.29
CA GLY A 35 -10.79 -3.29 4.72
C GLY A 35 -9.88 -2.63 3.68
N ILE A 36 -9.92 -1.30 3.62
CA ILE A 36 -9.27 -0.54 2.56
C ILE A 36 -7.75 -0.67 2.59
N THR A 37 -7.16 -0.82 3.77
CA THR A 37 -5.72 -1.03 3.92
C THR A 37 -5.30 -2.37 3.31
N SER A 38 -6.01 -3.45 3.64
CA SER A 38 -5.76 -4.78 3.05
C SER A 38 -5.96 -4.76 1.55
N ALA A 39 -7.02 -4.09 1.07
CA ALA A 39 -7.26 -3.90 -0.36
C ALA A 39 -6.08 -3.21 -1.05
N VAL A 40 -5.54 -2.11 -0.50
CA VAL A 40 -4.35 -1.44 -1.05
C VAL A 40 -3.12 -2.35 -1.04
N SER A 41 -2.89 -3.07 0.05
CA SER A 41 -1.81 -4.04 0.18
C SER A 41 -1.87 -5.10 -0.92
N ASP A 42 -3.05 -5.68 -1.15
CA ASP A 42 -3.27 -6.77 -2.11
C ASP A 42 -3.18 -6.30 -3.56
N ILE A 43 -3.83 -5.18 -3.89
CA ILE A 43 -3.86 -4.63 -5.26
C ILE A 43 -2.46 -4.22 -5.72
N TYR A 44 -1.74 -3.50 -4.86
CA TYR A 44 -0.46 -2.91 -5.24
C TYR A 44 0.72 -3.76 -4.81
N ASP A 45 0.49 -4.87 -4.11
CA ASP A 45 1.49 -5.81 -3.58
C ASP A 45 2.62 -5.07 -2.85
N VAL A 46 2.20 -4.28 -1.87
CA VAL A 46 3.05 -3.52 -0.94
C VAL A 46 2.93 -4.11 0.47
N HIS A 47 3.88 -3.80 1.35
CA HIS A 47 3.79 -4.22 2.75
C HIS A 47 2.61 -3.57 3.46
N SER A 48 2.00 -4.26 4.43
CA SER A 48 0.80 -3.80 5.15
C SER A 48 0.99 -2.47 5.85
N PHE A 49 2.14 -2.25 6.51
CA PHE A 49 2.47 -0.95 7.10
C PHE A 49 2.53 0.17 6.06
N ALA A 50 3.16 -0.09 4.91
CA ALA A 50 3.22 0.90 3.85
C ALA A 50 1.82 1.22 3.31
N ALA A 51 0.95 0.21 3.15
CA ALA A 51 -0.44 0.39 2.77
C ALA A 51 -1.18 1.30 3.77
N GLN A 52 -0.99 1.11 5.08
CA GLN A 52 -1.57 1.97 6.12
C GLN A 52 -1.13 3.42 5.96
N CYS A 53 0.18 3.66 5.82
CA CYS A 53 0.72 5.01 5.65
C CYS A 53 0.22 5.68 4.36
N LEU A 54 0.11 4.91 3.26
CA LEU A 54 -0.39 5.39 1.98
C LEU A 54 -1.86 5.80 2.09
N VAL A 55 -2.72 4.93 2.65
CA VAL A 55 -4.14 5.21 2.89
C VAL A 55 -4.29 6.43 3.80
N GLY A 56 -3.60 6.45 4.95
CA GLY A 56 -3.67 7.56 5.89
C GLY A 56 -3.33 8.90 5.26
N ARG A 57 -2.26 8.97 4.45
CA ARG A 57 -1.86 10.19 3.74
C ARG A 57 -2.89 10.64 2.70
N VAL A 58 -3.56 9.71 2.03
CA VAL A 58 -4.62 10.05 1.07
C VAL A 58 -5.84 10.58 1.81
N CYS A 59 -6.26 9.88 2.86
CA CYS A 59 -7.37 10.28 3.71
C CYS A 59 -7.15 11.68 4.31
N GLU A 60 -5.97 11.95 4.87
CA GLU A 60 -5.59 13.28 5.38
C GLU A 60 -5.76 14.38 4.32
N ARG A 61 -5.28 14.13 3.08
CA ARG A 61 -5.44 15.08 1.97
C ARG A 61 -6.88 15.27 1.53
N MET A 62 -7.70 14.22 1.60
CA MET A 62 -9.13 14.33 1.29
C MET A 62 -9.89 15.10 2.36
N SER A 63 -9.52 14.93 3.62
CA SER A 63 -10.08 15.66 4.77
C SER A 63 -9.71 17.14 4.72
N ALA A 64 -8.55 17.49 4.17
CA ALA A 64 -8.11 18.88 4.03
C ALA A 64 -9.14 19.71 3.24
N GLY A 65 -9.76 20.68 3.92
CA GLY A 65 -10.79 21.55 3.35
C GLY A 65 -12.20 20.96 3.35
N ARG A 66 -12.41 19.77 3.90
CA ARG A 66 -13.75 19.23 4.21
C ARG A 66 -14.15 19.60 5.64
N GLY A 67 -15.45 19.62 5.91
CA GLY A 67 -16.00 19.84 7.25
C GLY A 67 -16.02 18.59 8.14
N PHE A 68 -15.39 17.50 7.71
CA PHE A 68 -15.32 16.24 8.45
C PHE A 68 -14.06 15.46 8.03
N ASP A 69 -13.55 14.65 8.94
CA ASP A 69 -12.41 13.79 8.69
C ASP A 69 -12.83 12.48 8.04
N ILE A 70 -12.10 12.11 6.99
CA ILE A 70 -12.08 10.79 6.39
C ILE A 70 -10.84 10.08 6.91
N ASP A 71 -11.03 8.84 7.34
CA ASP A 71 -9.95 7.91 7.68
C ASP A 71 -10.34 6.49 7.23
N ALA A 72 -9.42 5.53 7.43
CA ALA A 72 -9.66 4.14 7.07
C ALA A 72 -10.84 3.52 7.84
N GLU A 73 -11.04 3.87 9.12
CA GLU A 73 -12.11 3.32 9.95
C GLU A 73 -13.49 3.82 9.50
N VAL A 74 -13.61 5.09 9.11
CA VAL A 74 -14.83 5.67 8.54
C VAL A 74 -15.18 4.99 7.21
N ILE A 75 -14.18 4.73 6.37
CA ILE A 75 -14.36 4.01 5.11
C ILE A 75 -14.82 2.57 5.36
N ASP A 76 -14.11 1.83 6.21
CA ASP A 76 -14.38 0.42 6.48
C ASP A 76 -15.72 0.21 7.20
N ALA A 77 -16.18 1.21 7.97
CA ALA A 77 -17.52 1.23 8.54
C ALA A 77 -18.64 1.54 7.52
N GLY A 78 -18.31 1.77 6.24
CA GLY A 78 -19.28 2.08 5.18
C GLY A 78 -19.90 3.47 5.30
N ARG A 79 -19.22 4.41 5.99
CA ARG A 79 -19.72 5.78 6.23
C ARG A 79 -19.25 6.79 5.17
N CYS A 80 -18.39 6.37 4.25
CA CYS A 80 -17.96 7.16 3.10
C CYS A 80 -18.79 6.87 1.85
N LYS A 81 -18.79 7.82 0.90
CA LYS A 81 -19.37 7.57 -0.43
C LYS A 81 -18.50 6.57 -1.18
N ASN A 82 -19.12 5.74 -2.04
CA ASN A 82 -18.39 4.80 -2.90
C ASN A 82 -17.27 5.48 -3.71
N GLY A 83 -17.52 6.69 -4.22
CA GLY A 83 -16.51 7.48 -4.94
C GLY A 83 -15.33 7.92 -4.07
N ASP A 84 -15.52 8.14 -2.77
CA ASP A 84 -14.41 8.42 -1.85
C ASP A 84 -13.54 7.17 -1.67
N VAL A 85 -14.15 5.99 -1.53
CA VAL A 85 -13.43 4.70 -1.43
C VAL A 85 -12.60 4.44 -2.69
N HIS A 86 -13.22 4.62 -3.86
CA HIS A 86 -12.56 4.44 -5.14
C HIS A 86 -11.40 5.44 -5.32
N HIS A 87 -11.61 6.70 -4.94
CA HIS A 87 -10.57 7.72 -4.97
C HIS A 87 -9.36 7.34 -4.11
N VAL A 88 -9.58 6.80 -2.91
CA VAL A 88 -8.49 6.35 -2.04
C VAL A 88 -7.67 5.24 -2.70
N LEU A 89 -8.31 4.25 -3.33
CA LEU A 89 -7.60 3.18 -4.05
C LEU A 89 -6.74 3.74 -5.19
N ILE A 90 -7.27 4.68 -5.97
CA ILE A 90 -6.55 5.31 -7.10
C ILE A 90 -5.35 6.12 -6.60
N GLU A 91 -5.56 7.01 -5.63
CA GLU A 91 -4.50 7.88 -5.13
C GLU A 91 -3.42 7.10 -4.39
N ALA A 92 -3.76 6.04 -3.66
CA ALA A 92 -2.78 5.13 -3.09
C ALA A 92 -1.90 4.51 -4.19
N GLY A 93 -2.48 4.05 -5.29
CA GLY A 93 -1.73 3.54 -6.44
C GLY A 93 -0.82 4.58 -7.10
N ARG A 94 -1.27 5.84 -7.19
CA ARG A 94 -0.44 6.96 -7.68
C ARG A 94 0.75 7.22 -6.76
N LEU A 95 0.57 7.10 -5.44
CA LEU A 95 1.65 7.22 -4.49
C LEU A 95 2.64 6.04 -4.60
N VAL A 96 2.17 4.81 -4.79
CA VAL A 96 3.04 3.64 -5.05
C VAL A 96 3.88 3.82 -6.31
N LEU A 97 3.31 4.36 -7.40
CA LEU A 97 4.07 4.66 -8.62
C LEU A 97 5.19 5.69 -8.40
N ARG A 98 5.04 6.55 -7.39
CA ARG A 98 6.00 7.59 -7.01
C ARG A 98 6.86 7.18 -5.82
N ALA A 99 6.71 5.95 -5.33
CA ALA A 99 7.50 5.46 -4.20
C ALA A 99 8.99 5.58 -4.53
N PRO A 100 9.81 6.07 -3.58
CA PRO A 100 11.21 6.32 -3.84
C PRO A 100 11.92 4.99 -4.15
N ARG A 101 12.73 4.98 -5.22
CA ARG A 101 13.54 3.81 -5.59
C ARG A 101 14.79 3.76 -4.73
N VAL A 102 14.65 3.20 -3.55
CA VAL A 102 15.66 3.27 -2.49
C VAL A 102 16.67 2.12 -2.53
N LEU A 103 16.35 1.02 -3.22
CA LEU A 103 17.28 -0.10 -3.43
C LEU A 103 18.32 0.24 -4.50
N ARG A 104 19.60 0.21 -4.11
CA ARG A 104 20.71 0.24 -5.07
C ARG A 104 21.16 -1.19 -5.32
N GLY A 105 21.00 -1.69 -6.55
CA GLY A 105 21.16 -3.13 -6.89
C GLY A 105 22.45 -3.80 -6.42
N ASP A 106 23.52 -3.03 -6.19
CA ASP A 106 24.84 -3.53 -5.80
C ASP A 106 25.03 -3.70 -4.29
N ARG A 107 24.09 -3.26 -3.45
CA ARG A 107 24.11 -3.42 -1.98
C ARG A 107 22.72 -3.84 -1.52
N ASN A 108 22.54 -5.09 -1.09
CA ASN A 108 21.24 -5.57 -0.62
C ASN A 108 21.30 -6.10 0.82
N PRO A 109 21.61 -5.26 1.82
CA PRO A 109 21.43 -5.63 3.23
C PRO A 109 19.93 -5.71 3.56
N ASP A 110 19.57 -6.57 4.52
CA ASP A 110 18.18 -6.77 4.98
C ASP A 110 17.45 -5.46 5.33
N ALA A 111 18.17 -4.49 5.89
CA ALA A 111 17.65 -3.17 6.22
C ALA A 111 17.20 -2.35 4.99
N GLU A 112 17.88 -2.48 3.85
CA GLU A 112 17.49 -1.78 2.61
C GLU A 112 16.23 -2.40 2.00
N ILE A 113 16.11 -3.73 2.05
CA ILE A 113 14.89 -4.47 1.63
C ILE A 113 13.70 -4.04 2.48
N ALA A 114 13.87 -4.02 3.80
CA ALA A 114 12.83 -3.60 4.74
C ALA A 114 12.42 -2.13 4.53
N TYR A 115 13.40 -1.24 4.34
CA TYR A 115 13.15 0.17 4.05
C TYR A 115 12.39 0.36 2.72
N ALA A 116 12.78 -0.35 1.67
CA ALA A 116 12.07 -0.31 0.39
C ALA A 116 10.61 -0.75 0.52
N ALA A 117 10.37 -1.86 1.22
CA ALA A 117 9.02 -2.36 1.46
C ALA A 117 8.19 -1.37 2.30
N GLY A 118 8.78 -0.79 3.35
CA GLY A 118 8.16 0.20 4.22
C GLY A 118 7.81 1.52 3.53
N THR A 119 8.55 1.90 2.48
CA THR A 119 8.29 3.12 1.70
C THR A 119 7.30 2.94 0.56
N GLY A 120 6.68 1.76 0.44
CA GLY A 120 5.68 1.47 -0.57
C GLY A 120 6.27 0.98 -1.90
N THR A 121 7.53 0.54 -1.93
CA THR A 121 8.06 -0.19 -3.08
C THR A 121 7.36 -1.55 -3.17
N PRO A 122 6.78 -1.93 -4.32
CA PRO A 122 6.11 -3.21 -4.45
C PRO A 122 7.04 -4.40 -4.22
N ILE A 123 6.56 -5.44 -3.52
CA ILE A 123 7.36 -6.63 -3.17
C ILE A 123 7.81 -7.35 -4.45
N ARG A 124 6.97 -7.46 -5.48
CA ARG A 124 7.38 -7.98 -6.80
C ARG A 124 8.55 -7.20 -7.42
N GLN A 125 8.62 -5.89 -7.21
CA GLN A 125 9.70 -5.07 -7.72
C GLN A 125 10.98 -5.29 -6.91
N ILE A 126 10.87 -5.43 -5.59
CA ILE A 126 12.00 -5.79 -4.72
C ILE A 126 12.58 -7.16 -5.12
N VAL A 127 11.73 -8.14 -5.41
CA VAL A 127 12.14 -9.45 -5.95
C VAL A 127 12.89 -9.29 -7.27
N ALA A 128 12.36 -8.50 -8.20
CA ALA A 128 13.01 -8.26 -9.50
C ALA A 128 14.36 -7.54 -9.37
N MET A 129 14.49 -6.62 -8.42
CA MET A 129 15.73 -5.84 -8.21
C MET A 129 16.82 -6.62 -7.48
N THR A 130 16.45 -7.50 -6.54
CA THR A 130 17.41 -8.22 -5.69
C THR A 130 17.70 -9.65 -6.17
N GLY A 131 16.78 -10.25 -6.93
CA GLY A 131 16.85 -11.66 -7.33
C GLY A 131 16.51 -12.65 -6.21
N PHE A 132 16.20 -12.18 -4.99
CA PHE A 132 15.80 -13.04 -3.89
C PHE A 132 14.37 -13.56 -4.07
N ARG A 133 14.11 -14.74 -3.50
CA ARG A 133 12.77 -15.31 -3.54
C ARG A 133 11.84 -14.45 -2.72
N ARG A 134 10.58 -14.32 -3.18
CA ARG A 134 9.53 -13.58 -2.46
C ARG A 134 9.42 -13.99 -0.99
N ARG A 135 9.53 -15.30 -0.70
CA ARG A 135 9.49 -15.82 0.68
C ARG A 135 10.61 -15.22 1.54
N ASP A 136 11.81 -15.10 1.01
CA ASP A 136 12.96 -14.58 1.74
C ASP A 136 12.81 -13.07 1.94
N ILE A 137 12.35 -12.34 0.92
CA ILE A 137 12.00 -10.91 1.04
C ILE A 137 10.96 -10.69 2.14
N LEU A 138 9.89 -11.48 2.15
CA LEU A 138 8.85 -11.37 3.18
C LEU A 138 9.40 -11.67 4.57
N ALA A 139 10.23 -12.71 4.71
CA ALA A 139 10.88 -13.04 5.99
C ALA A 139 11.80 -11.91 6.47
N THR A 140 12.61 -11.33 5.57
CA THR A 140 13.47 -10.16 5.85
C THR A 140 12.63 -8.97 6.33
N ILE A 141 11.54 -8.65 5.64
CA ILE A 141 10.65 -7.55 6.03
C ILE A 141 10.05 -7.81 7.41
N THR A 142 9.53 -9.01 7.67
CA THR A 142 8.95 -9.38 8.97
C THR A 142 9.98 -9.28 10.09
N TYR A 143 11.18 -9.83 9.90
CA TYR A 143 12.27 -9.76 10.87
C TYR A 143 12.65 -8.32 11.18
N ALA A 144 12.85 -7.51 10.14
CA ALA A 144 13.24 -6.12 10.27
C ALA A 144 12.15 -5.25 10.94
N TRP A 145 10.88 -5.58 10.78
CA TRP A 145 9.78 -4.84 11.42
C TRP A 145 9.60 -5.18 12.90
N ASP A 146 10.03 -6.38 13.31
CA ASP A 146 10.12 -6.78 14.72
C ASP A 146 11.29 -6.08 15.43
N GLU A 147 12.29 -5.60 14.67
CA GLU A 147 13.33 -4.74 15.23
C GLU A 147 12.77 -3.34 15.56
N GLN A 148 12.68 -3.07 16.87
CA GLN A 148 12.38 -1.75 17.47
C GLN A 148 13.16 -0.59 16.83
N ARG A 149 14.33 -0.88 16.21
CA ARG A 149 15.21 0.07 15.52
C ARG A 149 14.56 0.73 14.30
N ILE A 150 13.80 -0.01 13.49
CA ILE A 150 13.16 0.54 12.28
C ILE A 150 11.90 1.34 12.67
N THR A 151 11.09 0.81 13.58
CA THR A 151 9.93 1.51 14.14
C THR A 151 10.31 2.84 14.79
N ASN A 152 11.39 2.86 15.59
CA ASN A 152 11.90 4.09 16.19
C ASN A 152 12.44 5.07 15.14
N TYR A 153 13.15 4.61 14.11
CA TYR A 153 13.68 5.49 13.06
C TYR A 153 12.55 6.23 12.29
N TRP A 154 11.42 5.56 12.05
CA TRP A 154 10.27 6.17 11.40
C TRP A 154 9.43 7.06 12.32
N LEU A 155 9.30 6.71 13.60
CA LEU A 155 8.55 7.51 14.59
C LEU A 155 9.33 8.72 15.12
N SER A 156 10.67 8.70 15.06
CA SER A 156 11.52 9.84 15.48
C SER A 156 11.85 10.83 14.37
N ALA A 157 11.38 10.59 13.15
CA ALA A 157 11.50 11.50 12.01
C ALA A 157 10.31 12.48 11.88
N ILE A 158 9.46 12.58 12.90
CA ILE A 158 8.35 13.55 13.03
C ILE A 158 8.72 14.59 14.10
#